data_AF-A0A3N5VX97-F1
#
_entry.id   AF-A0A3N5VX97-F1
#
_cell.length_a   1.000
_cell.length_b   1.000
_cell.length_c   1.000
_cell.angle_alpha   90.00
_cell.angle_beta   90.00
_cell.angle_gamma   90.00
#
_symmetry.space_group_name_H-M   'P 1'
#
loop_
_entity.id
_entity.type
_entity.pdbx_description
1 polymer ?
#
loop_
_entity_poly.entity_id
_entity_poly.type
_entity_poly.pdbx_seq_one_letter_code
_entity_poly.pdbx_strand_id
1 'polypeptide(L)'
;MPDPGKYETEDDWMAACVPKRIAEGNGQEQAVAACLDMWKEAEMKESLWQHVKGLFTKKVEMPHPFMVWKEGDTYRWLAVYSSKYRDDDNPPEILSESAHKDFVDAVDKGEWPMPELWLWHVKGTRSGAADYVAYDDSGFAIASGAFDKDKEHIASRLAECDDLSTSHGMPMAEIRREEADSTIISRYRSKEISPLPRWAAANKHGTGFSILSKEADMAIPEKKRPFLEGIMGKDAVEGLER
;
A
#
# COMPACT_ATOMS: atom_id res chain seq x y z
N MET A 1 22.24 24.90 -35.78
CA MET A 1 21.48 23.82 -36.45
C MET A 1 20.03 23.87 -35.97
N PRO A 2 19.00 23.73 -36.84
CA PRO A 2 17.62 23.62 -36.38
C PRO A 2 17.44 22.35 -35.53
N ASP A 3 16.37 22.30 -34.76
CA ASP A 3 16.04 21.19 -33.86
C ASP A 3 15.10 20.21 -34.58
N PRO A 4 15.49 18.94 -34.79
CA PRO A 4 14.66 17.96 -35.50
C PRO A 4 13.32 17.71 -34.79
N GLY A 5 13.23 17.85 -33.46
CA GLY A 5 11.98 17.63 -32.71
C GLY A 5 10.90 18.70 -32.92
N LYS A 6 11.13 19.69 -33.80
CA LYS A 6 10.17 20.76 -34.13
C LYS A 6 9.52 20.61 -35.50
N TYR A 7 9.84 19.53 -36.22
CA TYR A 7 9.31 19.26 -37.54
C TYR A 7 8.45 18.00 -37.48
N GLU A 8 7.34 17.99 -38.21
CA GLU A 8 6.39 16.87 -38.20
C GLU A 8 6.81 15.74 -39.14
N THR A 9 7.63 16.06 -40.16
CA THR A 9 8.08 15.10 -41.18
C THR A 9 9.58 15.22 -41.45
N GLU A 10 10.18 14.09 -41.87
CA GLU A 10 11.58 14.02 -42.32
C GLU A 10 11.83 15.02 -43.46
N ASP A 11 10.90 15.11 -44.42
CA ASP A 11 11.03 16.00 -45.57
C ASP A 11 11.10 17.48 -45.16
N ASP A 12 10.26 17.91 -44.21
CA ASP A 12 10.29 19.28 -43.68
C ASP A 12 11.60 19.59 -42.93
N TRP A 13 12.09 18.61 -42.17
CA TRP A 13 13.38 18.69 -41.51
C TRP A 13 14.54 18.79 -42.51
N MET A 14 14.53 17.95 -43.55
CA MET A 14 15.57 17.91 -44.56
C MET A 14 15.62 19.20 -45.37
N ALA A 15 14.46 19.77 -45.70
CA ALA A 15 14.34 21.07 -46.35
C ALA A 15 14.93 22.21 -45.51
N ALA A 16 14.86 22.12 -44.18
CA ALA A 16 15.39 23.13 -43.26
C ALA A 16 16.86 22.93 -42.88
N CYS A 17 17.32 21.68 -42.77
CA CYS A 17 18.66 21.32 -42.28
C CYS A 17 19.72 21.34 -43.39
N VAL A 18 19.43 20.77 -44.56
CA VAL A 18 20.41 20.55 -45.64
C VAL A 18 20.99 21.88 -46.17
N PRO A 19 20.18 22.92 -46.48
CA PRO A 19 20.73 24.19 -46.96
C PRO A 19 21.67 24.86 -45.96
N LYS A 20 21.42 24.71 -44.65
CA LYS A 20 22.28 25.27 -43.60
C LYS A 20 23.62 24.52 -43.52
N ARG A 21 23.61 23.20 -43.64
CA ARG A 21 24.84 22.39 -43.67
C ARG A 21 25.70 22.69 -44.90
N ILE A 22 25.08 22.92 -46.05
CA ILE A 22 25.79 23.35 -47.26
C ILE A 22 26.40 24.74 -47.05
N ALA A 23 25.66 25.68 -46.44
CA ALA A 23 26.18 27.00 -46.10
C ALA A 23 27.34 26.96 -45.08
N GLU A 24 27.39 25.93 -44.24
CA GLU A 24 28.49 25.64 -43.30
C GLU A 24 29.71 24.99 -43.97
N GLY A 25 29.67 24.76 -45.28
CA GLY A 25 30.80 24.25 -46.06
C GLY A 25 30.79 22.74 -46.33
N ASN A 26 29.72 22.03 -45.95
CA ASN A 26 29.60 20.61 -46.28
C ASN A 26 29.21 20.41 -47.75
N GLY A 27 29.77 19.38 -48.38
CA GLY A 27 29.28 18.90 -49.67
C GLY A 27 27.82 18.43 -49.57
N GLN A 28 27.06 18.50 -50.65
CA GLN A 28 25.62 18.18 -50.66
C GLN A 28 25.31 16.78 -50.09
N GLU A 29 26.06 15.76 -50.48
CA GLU A 29 25.88 14.39 -49.98
C GLU A 29 26.21 14.28 -48.48
N GLN A 30 27.26 14.96 -48.02
CA GLN A 30 27.65 15.00 -46.61
C GLN A 30 26.62 15.75 -45.76
N ALA A 31 26.04 16.83 -46.30
CA ALA A 31 24.98 17.61 -45.66
C ALA A 31 23.70 16.77 -45.49
N VAL A 32 23.30 16.05 -46.54
CA VAL A 32 22.14 15.14 -46.52
C VAL A 32 22.34 14.03 -45.50
N ALA A 33 23.48 13.33 -45.53
CA ALA A 33 23.77 12.24 -44.60
C ALA A 33 23.75 12.72 -43.15
N ALA A 34 24.40 13.83 -42.84
CA ALA A 34 24.43 14.38 -41.48
C ALA A 34 23.03 14.81 -40.97
N CYS A 35 22.18 15.36 -41.83
CA CYS A 35 20.82 15.73 -41.45
C CYS A 35 19.93 14.50 -41.24
N LEU A 36 20.08 13.45 -42.06
CA LEU A 36 19.35 12.19 -41.90
C LEU A 36 19.70 11.48 -40.60
N ASP A 37 20.99 11.44 -40.23
CA ASP A 37 21.41 10.82 -38.98
C ASP A 37 20.84 11.55 -37.75
N MET A 38 20.83 12.89 -37.79
CA MET A 38 20.21 13.71 -36.74
C MET A 38 18.70 13.48 -36.62
N TRP A 39 17.99 13.26 -37.72
CA TRP A 39 16.56 12.93 -37.71
C TRP A 39 16.31 11.57 -37.05
N LYS A 40 17.04 10.55 -37.48
CA LYS A 40 16.93 9.18 -36.94
C LYS A 40 17.25 9.12 -35.44
N GLU A 41 18.24 9.89 -34.98
CA GLU A 41 18.53 10.01 -33.55
C GLU A 41 17.38 10.65 -32.76
N ALA A 42 16.68 11.62 -33.35
CA ALA A 42 15.53 12.26 -32.73
C ALA A 42 14.33 11.31 -32.63
N GLU A 43 14.01 10.60 -33.72
CA GLU A 43 12.95 9.58 -33.73
C GLU A 43 13.22 8.45 -32.73
N MET A 44 14.48 8.02 -32.62
CA MET A 44 14.89 7.01 -31.65
C MET A 44 14.70 7.48 -30.21
N LYS A 45 15.05 8.74 -29.91
CA LYS A 45 14.85 9.34 -28.58
C LYS A 45 13.37 9.48 -28.24
N GLU A 46 12.54 9.83 -29.21
CA GLU A 46 11.09 9.93 -29.01
C GLU A 46 10.46 8.56 -28.78
N SER A 47 10.83 7.55 -29.58
CA SER A 47 10.39 6.15 -29.39
C SER A 47 10.81 5.58 -28.03
N LEU A 48 12.05 5.85 -27.60
CA LEU A 48 12.56 5.47 -26.29
C LEU A 48 11.79 6.20 -25.17
N TRP A 49 11.52 7.49 -25.34
CA TRP A 49 10.75 8.28 -24.38
C TRP A 49 9.30 7.80 -24.28
N GLN A 50 8.65 7.39 -25.38
CA GLN A 50 7.32 6.79 -25.35
C GLN A 50 7.33 5.43 -24.62
N HIS A 51 8.36 4.60 -24.84
CA HIS A 51 8.55 3.35 -24.09
C HIS A 51 8.74 3.60 -22.59
N VAL A 52 9.59 4.57 -22.24
CA VAL A 52 9.85 4.96 -20.85
C VAL A 52 8.59 5.55 -20.21
N LYS A 53 7.85 6.42 -20.91
CA LYS A 53 6.57 6.96 -20.45
C LYS A 53 5.56 5.85 -20.19
N GLY A 54 5.51 4.82 -21.03
CA GLY A 54 4.69 3.62 -20.83
C GLY A 54 5.06 2.81 -19.58
N LEU A 55 6.33 2.85 -19.15
CA LEU A 55 6.80 2.26 -17.90
C LEU A 55 6.42 3.12 -16.67
N PHE A 56 6.33 4.44 -16.83
CA PHE A 56 5.94 5.37 -15.75
C PHE A 56 4.42 5.60 -15.64
N THR A 57 3.61 5.23 -16.63
CA THR A 57 2.13 5.38 -16.61
C THR A 57 1.37 4.14 -16.19
N LYS A 58 2.02 2.97 -16.07
CA LYS A 58 1.43 1.86 -15.31
C LYS A 58 1.42 2.26 -13.84
N LYS A 59 0.29 2.81 -13.38
CA LYS A 59 -0.09 2.72 -11.97
C LYS A 59 0.05 1.25 -11.62
N VAL A 60 1.09 0.91 -10.86
CA VAL A 60 1.13 -0.39 -10.19
C VAL A 60 -0.07 -0.32 -9.25
N GLU A 61 -1.17 -0.97 -9.62
CA GLU A 61 -2.24 -1.24 -8.66
C GLU A 61 -1.57 -2.02 -7.54
N MET A 62 -1.37 -1.35 -6.41
CA MET A 62 -0.89 -2.06 -5.24
C MET A 62 -1.94 -3.12 -4.92
N PRO A 63 -1.53 -4.37 -4.68
CA PRO A 63 -2.45 -5.41 -4.26
C PRO A 63 -3.26 -4.91 -3.07
N HIS A 64 -4.56 -5.19 -3.05
CA HIS A 64 -5.45 -4.72 -1.99
C HIS A 64 -4.91 -5.26 -0.65
N PRO A 65 -4.53 -4.37 0.30
CA PRO A 65 -3.91 -4.80 1.56
C PRO A 65 -4.83 -5.69 2.40
N PHE A 66 -6.14 -5.61 2.17
CA PHE A 66 -7.14 -6.49 2.75
C PHE A 66 -7.99 -7.11 1.65
N MET A 67 -8.20 -8.42 1.73
CA MET A 67 -9.06 -9.16 0.81
C MET A 67 -9.97 -10.11 1.59
N VAL A 68 -11.19 -10.30 1.09
CA VAL A 68 -12.17 -11.24 1.62
C VAL A 68 -12.70 -12.11 0.50
N TRP A 69 -12.79 -13.42 0.74
CA TRP A 69 -13.40 -14.35 -0.21
C TRP A 69 -14.20 -15.42 0.53
N LYS A 70 -15.11 -16.06 -0.19
CA LYS A 70 -15.88 -17.20 0.32
C LYS A 70 -15.06 -18.48 0.18
N GLU A 71 -14.96 -19.25 1.25
CA GLU A 71 -14.34 -20.58 1.28
C GLU A 71 -15.35 -21.59 1.83
N GLY A 72 -15.94 -22.40 0.94
CA GLY A 72 -17.04 -23.28 1.33
C GLY A 72 -18.24 -22.50 1.87
N ASP A 73 -18.65 -22.81 3.10
CA ASP A 73 -19.76 -22.14 3.80
C ASP A 73 -19.31 -20.98 4.70
N THR A 74 -18.02 -20.67 4.75
CA THR A 74 -17.47 -19.55 5.54
C THR A 74 -16.83 -18.49 4.64
N TYR A 75 -16.49 -17.35 5.25
CA TYR A 75 -15.64 -16.33 4.63
C TYR A 75 -14.26 -16.36 5.25
N ARG A 76 -13.25 -16.12 4.42
CA ARG A 76 -11.87 -15.91 4.84
C ARG A 76 -11.39 -14.54 4.47
N TRP A 77 -10.38 -14.09 5.20
CA TRP A 77 -9.70 -12.84 4.94
C TRP A 77 -8.19 -13.04 4.84
N LEU A 78 -7.53 -12.15 4.10
CA LEU A 78 -6.08 -12.02 4.04
C LEU A 78 -5.75 -10.54 4.22
N ALA A 79 -4.78 -10.26 5.09
CA ALA A 79 -4.33 -8.92 5.39
C ALA A 79 -2.81 -8.84 5.30
N VAL A 80 -2.29 -7.95 4.47
CA VAL A 80 -0.93 -7.40 4.64
C VAL A 80 -1.10 -6.28 5.65
N TYR A 81 -0.68 -6.44 6.90
CA TYR A 81 -1.10 -5.54 8.00
C TYR A 81 0.01 -4.63 8.53
N SER A 82 1.27 -4.94 8.22
CA SER A 82 2.42 -4.16 8.68
C SER A 82 3.66 -4.41 7.81
N SER A 83 4.73 -3.66 8.03
CA SER A 83 5.99 -3.82 7.30
C SER A 83 7.20 -3.31 8.10
N LYS A 84 8.40 -3.57 7.60
CA LYS A 84 9.65 -2.99 8.16
C LYS A 84 9.99 -1.58 7.68
N TYR A 85 9.15 -1.00 6.82
CA TYR A 85 9.38 0.34 6.28
C TYR A 85 8.90 1.38 7.28
N ARG A 86 9.58 2.53 7.31
CA ARG A 86 9.20 3.65 8.17
C ARG A 86 7.81 4.13 7.76
N ASP A 87 6.92 4.29 8.73
CA ASP A 87 5.58 4.81 8.48
C ASP A 87 5.58 6.34 8.27
N ASP A 88 4.42 6.87 7.92
CA ASP A 88 4.20 8.32 7.79
C ASP A 88 3.54 8.90 9.08
N ASP A 89 3.66 8.23 10.24
CA ASP A 89 3.11 8.72 11.52
C ASP A 89 3.99 9.85 12.10
N ASN A 90 3.54 10.46 13.21
CA ASN A 90 4.23 11.56 13.87
C ASN A 90 4.35 11.35 15.39
N PRO A 91 5.52 10.91 15.90
CA PRO A 91 6.78 10.73 15.18
C PRO A 91 6.76 9.49 14.26
N PRO A 92 7.51 9.50 13.14
CA PRO A 92 7.54 8.36 12.23
C PRO A 92 8.33 7.21 12.85
N GLU A 93 7.78 6.00 12.84
CA GLU A 93 8.36 4.84 13.51
C GLU A 93 8.70 3.71 12.53
N ILE A 94 9.57 2.80 12.97
CA ILE A 94 9.90 1.56 12.29
C ILE A 94 9.53 0.39 13.20
N LEU A 95 8.76 -0.56 12.70
CA LEU A 95 8.66 -1.89 13.29
C LEU A 95 9.78 -2.73 12.71
N SER A 96 10.79 -3.03 13.52
CA SER A 96 11.98 -3.74 13.03
C SER A 96 11.63 -5.12 12.48
N GLU A 97 12.44 -5.58 11.52
CA GLU A 97 12.33 -6.95 10.99
C GLU A 97 12.41 -8.02 12.09
N SER A 98 13.27 -7.80 13.09
CA SER A 98 13.37 -8.68 14.26
C SER A 98 12.10 -8.69 15.10
N ALA A 99 11.39 -7.56 15.22
CA ALA A 99 10.12 -7.51 15.95
C ALA A 99 9.02 -8.30 15.24
N HIS A 100 8.93 -8.20 13.91
CA HIS A 100 7.98 -9.00 13.12
C HIS A 100 8.26 -10.50 13.28
N LYS A 101 9.52 -10.90 13.17
CA LYS A 101 9.95 -12.30 13.34
C LYS A 101 9.70 -12.82 14.75
N ASP A 102 10.00 -12.03 15.80
CA ASP A 102 9.72 -12.39 17.20
C ASP A 102 8.22 -12.64 17.42
N PHE A 103 7.36 -11.80 16.86
CA PHE A 103 5.91 -11.99 16.96
C PHE A 103 5.43 -13.28 16.29
N VAL A 104 5.85 -13.55 15.05
CA VAL A 104 5.49 -14.78 14.33
C VAL A 104 5.98 -16.01 15.11
N ASP A 105 7.24 -16.01 15.54
CA ASP A 105 7.83 -17.09 16.35
C ASP A 105 7.05 -17.36 17.64
N ALA A 106 6.65 -16.30 18.35
CA ALA A 106 5.92 -16.41 19.61
C ALA A 106 4.51 -16.98 19.41
N VAL A 107 3.84 -16.61 18.31
CA VAL A 107 2.52 -17.16 17.95
C VAL A 107 2.62 -18.62 17.52
N ASP A 108 3.62 -18.97 16.70
CA ASP A 108 3.85 -20.36 16.24
C ASP A 108 4.17 -21.30 17.41
N LYS A 109 4.87 -20.81 18.43
CA LYS A 109 5.16 -21.55 19.66
C LYS A 109 3.97 -21.60 20.63
N GLY A 110 2.89 -20.89 20.35
CA GLY A 110 1.72 -20.76 21.23
C GLY A 110 1.99 -19.94 22.50
N GLU A 111 3.08 -19.18 22.53
CA GLU A 111 3.40 -18.27 23.64
C GLU A 111 2.47 -17.06 23.62
N TRP A 112 2.12 -16.59 22.42
CA TRP A 112 1.16 -15.51 22.19
C TRP A 112 -0.05 -16.00 21.38
N PRO A 113 -1.25 -15.44 21.64
CA PRO A 113 -2.43 -15.76 20.85
C PRO A 113 -2.34 -15.15 19.45
N MET A 114 -3.02 -15.79 18.50
CA MET A 114 -3.30 -15.21 17.19
C MET A 114 -4.07 -13.88 17.33
N PRO A 115 -3.81 -12.89 16.46
CA PRO A 115 -4.52 -11.61 16.50
C PRO A 115 -5.98 -11.77 16.07
N GLU A 116 -6.86 -10.98 16.67
CA GLU A 116 -8.28 -10.94 16.30
C GLU A 116 -8.52 -10.05 15.08
N LEU A 117 -9.61 -10.29 14.34
CA LEU A 117 -10.08 -9.37 13.30
C LEU A 117 -11.09 -8.38 13.90
N TRP A 118 -10.76 -7.10 13.94
CA TRP A 118 -11.65 -6.02 14.41
C TRP A 118 -11.96 -5.05 13.26
N LEU A 119 -12.91 -4.12 13.45
CA LEU A 119 -13.16 -3.04 12.50
C LEU A 119 -12.57 -1.73 13.05
N TRP A 120 -11.57 -1.19 12.35
CA TRP A 120 -10.95 0.10 12.62
C TRP A 120 -10.60 0.37 14.09
N HIS A 121 -10.03 -0.62 14.79
CA HIS A 121 -9.61 -0.55 16.19
C HIS A 121 -10.75 -0.35 17.20
N VAL A 122 -12.01 -0.55 16.81
CA VAL A 122 -13.16 -0.28 17.68
C VAL A 122 -13.51 -1.53 18.49
N LYS A 123 -13.45 -1.41 19.82
CA LYS A 123 -13.83 -2.49 20.73
C LYS A 123 -15.28 -2.92 20.48
N GLY A 124 -15.56 -4.22 20.54
CA GLY A 124 -16.88 -4.79 20.27
C GLY A 124 -17.14 -5.10 18.80
N THR A 125 -16.24 -4.71 17.89
CA THR A 125 -16.36 -5.00 16.45
C THR A 125 -15.62 -6.27 16.00
N ARG A 126 -15.18 -7.10 16.95
CA ARG A 126 -14.56 -8.41 16.67
C ARG A 126 -15.46 -9.20 15.72
N SER A 127 -14.86 -9.64 14.61
CA SER A 127 -15.54 -10.31 13.50
C SER A 127 -14.87 -11.61 13.07
N GLY A 128 -13.74 -11.97 13.67
CA GLY A 128 -13.01 -13.20 13.40
C GLY A 128 -11.69 -13.25 14.18
N ALA A 129 -10.86 -14.24 13.86
CA ALA A 129 -9.50 -14.33 14.36
C ALA A 129 -8.58 -14.92 13.28
N ALA A 130 -7.30 -14.56 13.35
CA ALA A 130 -6.29 -15.18 12.52
C ALA A 130 -6.11 -16.65 12.91
N ASP A 131 -5.88 -17.49 11.91
CA ASP A 131 -5.36 -18.85 12.07
C ASP A 131 -3.98 -19.00 11.39
N TYR A 132 -3.49 -17.92 10.79
CA TYR A 132 -2.21 -17.83 10.11
C TYR A 132 -1.61 -16.43 10.28
N VAL A 133 -0.32 -16.38 10.62
CA VAL A 133 0.51 -15.17 10.57
C VAL A 133 1.84 -15.51 9.92
N ALA A 134 2.43 -14.57 9.19
CA ALA A 134 3.73 -14.74 8.58
C ALA A 134 4.43 -13.39 8.39
N TYR A 135 5.75 -13.46 8.23
CA TYR A 135 6.57 -12.34 7.79
C TYR A 135 7.35 -12.79 6.55
N ASP A 136 7.19 -12.08 5.44
CA ASP A 136 7.84 -12.46 4.18
C ASP A 136 9.22 -11.82 4.01
N ASP A 137 10.01 -12.37 3.08
CA ASP A 137 11.36 -11.87 2.76
C ASP A 137 11.34 -10.49 2.10
N SER A 138 10.18 -10.04 1.60
CA SER A 138 9.98 -8.70 1.03
C SER A 138 9.75 -7.64 2.12
N GLY A 139 9.63 -8.05 3.38
CA GLY A 139 9.56 -7.18 4.52
C GLY A 139 8.14 -6.87 5.02
N PHE A 140 7.15 -7.67 4.65
CA PHE A 140 5.75 -7.47 5.01
C PHE A 140 5.24 -8.52 5.98
N ALA A 141 4.40 -8.08 6.91
CA ALA A 141 3.67 -8.95 7.82
C ALA A 141 2.27 -9.23 7.29
N ILE A 142 1.91 -10.51 7.26
CA ILE A 142 0.70 -11.04 6.65
C ILE A 142 -0.07 -11.85 7.69
N ALA A 143 -1.39 -11.75 7.67
CA ALA A 143 -2.25 -12.64 8.44
C ALA A 143 -3.46 -13.09 7.62
N SER A 144 -3.96 -14.28 7.94
CA SER A 144 -5.22 -14.81 7.39
C SER A 144 -6.02 -15.48 8.48
N GLY A 145 -7.33 -15.54 8.28
CA GLY A 145 -8.23 -16.22 9.18
C GLY A 145 -9.63 -16.35 8.60
N ALA A 146 -10.50 -16.97 9.39
CA ALA A 146 -11.93 -17.05 9.10
C ALA A 146 -12.68 -15.93 9.82
N PHE A 147 -13.82 -15.55 9.25
CA PHE A 147 -14.83 -14.79 9.98
C PHE A 147 -15.52 -15.70 11.01
N ASP A 148 -15.96 -15.11 12.12
CA ASP A 148 -16.79 -15.83 13.08
C ASP A 148 -18.15 -16.19 12.46
N LYS A 149 -18.79 -17.21 13.01
CA LYS A 149 -20.19 -17.51 12.72
C LYS A 149 -21.07 -16.28 12.99
N ASP A 150 -22.08 -16.08 12.15
CA ASP A 150 -23.06 -14.97 12.21
C ASP A 150 -22.46 -13.59 11.83
N LYS A 151 -21.22 -13.56 11.32
CA LYS A 151 -20.54 -12.36 10.79
C LYS A 151 -20.46 -12.33 9.26
N GLU A 152 -21.18 -13.20 8.57
CA GLU A 152 -21.17 -13.32 7.10
C GLU A 152 -21.61 -12.03 6.41
N HIS A 153 -22.53 -11.27 7.04
CA HIS A 153 -22.93 -9.96 6.55
C HIS A 153 -21.79 -8.94 6.55
N ILE A 154 -20.95 -8.93 7.60
CA ILE A 154 -19.75 -8.08 7.66
C ILE A 154 -18.75 -8.51 6.60
N ALA A 155 -18.52 -9.81 6.48
CA ALA A 155 -17.59 -10.37 5.51
C ALA A 155 -18.00 -10.02 4.07
N SER A 156 -19.28 -10.20 3.73
CA SER A 156 -19.83 -9.85 2.42
C SER A 156 -19.67 -8.36 2.12
N ARG A 157 -19.90 -7.48 3.10
CA ARG A 157 -19.71 -6.03 2.91
C ARG A 157 -18.27 -5.63 2.72
N LEU A 158 -17.34 -6.24 3.48
CA LEU A 158 -15.91 -5.99 3.29
C LEU A 158 -15.41 -6.51 1.94
N ALA A 159 -15.96 -7.62 1.44
CA ALA A 159 -15.63 -8.16 0.12
C ALA A 159 -16.07 -7.23 -1.04
N GLU A 160 -17.06 -6.37 -0.82
CA GLU A 160 -17.55 -5.38 -1.79
C GLU A 160 -16.74 -4.06 -1.76
N CYS A 161 -15.77 -3.92 -0.85
CA CYS A 161 -15.02 -2.68 -0.66
C CYS A 161 -13.64 -2.69 -1.34
N ASP A 162 -13.47 -1.90 -2.40
CA ASP A 162 -12.21 -1.80 -3.17
C ASP A 162 -11.16 -0.85 -2.54
N ASP A 163 -11.58 -0.03 -1.56
CA ASP A 163 -10.74 1.01 -0.94
C ASP A 163 -10.41 0.74 0.53
N LEU A 164 -10.16 -0.54 0.84
CA LEU A 164 -9.66 -0.93 2.15
C LEU A 164 -8.13 -0.90 2.21
N SER A 165 -7.66 -0.48 3.39
CA SER A 165 -6.32 -0.70 3.89
C SER A 165 -6.41 -1.46 5.21
N THR A 166 -5.26 -1.75 5.80
CA THR A 166 -5.17 -2.49 7.06
C THR A 166 -4.44 -1.68 8.11
N SER A 167 -4.72 -2.03 9.36
CA SER A 167 -3.88 -1.66 10.47
C SER A 167 -3.82 -2.77 11.51
N HIS A 168 -2.95 -2.63 12.51
CA HIS A 168 -2.89 -3.52 13.66
C HIS A 168 -2.68 -2.77 14.97
N GLY A 169 -3.22 -3.34 16.03
CA GLY A 169 -3.29 -2.74 17.35
C GLY A 169 -2.26 -3.38 18.26
N MET A 170 -1.37 -2.57 18.82
CA MET A 170 -0.28 -3.00 19.67
C MET A 170 -0.45 -2.44 21.08
N PRO A 171 -0.64 -3.28 22.11
CA PRO A 171 -0.72 -2.82 23.49
C PRO A 171 0.58 -2.11 23.91
N MET A 172 0.48 -0.86 24.37
CA MET A 172 1.67 -0.05 24.72
C MET A 172 2.61 -0.74 25.73
N ALA A 173 2.05 -1.47 26.69
CA ALA A 173 2.82 -2.18 27.73
C ALA A 173 3.66 -3.35 27.18
N GLU A 174 3.41 -3.78 25.94
CA GLU A 174 4.06 -4.90 25.29
C GLU A 174 5.01 -4.45 24.16
N ILE A 175 5.15 -3.13 23.97
CA ILE A 175 6.09 -2.53 23.02
C ILE A 175 7.44 -2.34 23.71
N ARG A 176 8.53 -2.73 23.03
CA ARG A 176 9.90 -2.33 23.37
C ARG A 176 10.51 -1.56 22.22
N ARG A 177 11.28 -0.54 22.56
CA ARG A 177 11.98 0.33 21.64
C ARG A 177 13.48 0.20 21.83
N GLU A 178 14.25 0.44 20.78
CA GLU A 178 15.70 0.48 20.87
C GLU A 178 16.16 1.64 21.78
N GLU A 179 17.17 1.39 22.62
CA GLU A 179 17.70 2.43 23.53
C GLU A 179 18.40 3.56 22.75
N ALA A 180 19.06 3.22 21.65
CA ALA A 180 19.79 4.17 20.81
C ALA A 180 18.88 4.99 19.88
N ASP A 181 17.71 4.47 19.52
CA ASP A 181 16.73 5.14 18.66
C ASP A 181 15.31 4.72 19.06
N SER A 182 14.64 5.57 19.84
CA SER A 182 13.28 5.29 20.30
C SER A 182 12.24 5.28 19.19
N THR A 183 12.57 5.70 17.95
CA THR A 183 11.68 5.56 16.78
C THR A 183 11.68 4.14 16.21
N ILE A 184 12.53 3.24 16.71
CA ILE A 184 12.58 1.84 16.29
C ILE A 184 11.94 0.97 17.36
N ILE A 185 10.82 0.33 17.00
CA ILE A 185 10.17 -0.71 17.80
C ILE A 185 10.90 -2.04 17.55
N SER A 186 11.56 -2.55 18.58
CA SER A 186 12.33 -3.80 18.56
C SER A 186 11.52 -5.01 19.02
N ARG A 187 10.38 -4.79 19.67
CA ARG A 187 9.43 -5.83 20.03
C ARG A 187 8.01 -5.28 20.14
N TYR A 188 7.03 -6.03 19.67
CA TYR A 188 5.61 -5.72 19.88
C TYR A 188 4.78 -7.00 19.82
N ARG A 189 3.52 -6.93 20.25
CA ARG A 189 2.50 -7.94 19.96
C ARG A 189 1.32 -7.32 19.23
N SER A 190 0.96 -7.86 18.07
CA SER A 190 -0.33 -7.55 17.45
C SER A 190 -1.44 -8.24 18.22
N LYS A 191 -2.36 -7.46 18.80
CA LYS A 191 -3.55 -8.00 19.45
C LYS A 191 -4.71 -8.15 18.47
N GLU A 192 -4.80 -7.23 17.52
CA GLU A 192 -5.83 -7.22 16.51
C GLU A 192 -5.27 -6.76 15.16
N ILE A 193 -6.02 -7.06 14.11
CA ILE A 193 -5.84 -6.57 12.75
C ILE A 193 -7.19 -5.98 12.32
N SER A 194 -7.15 -4.78 11.76
CA SER A 194 -8.32 -4.00 11.40
C SER A 194 -8.30 -3.57 9.94
N PRO A 195 -9.24 -4.03 9.09
CA PRO A 195 -9.61 -3.27 7.90
C PRO A 195 -10.10 -1.87 8.28
N LEU A 196 -9.69 -0.89 7.49
CA LEU A 196 -10.08 0.51 7.63
C LEU A 196 -10.09 1.22 6.26
N PRO A 197 -10.75 2.37 6.13
CA PRO A 197 -10.67 3.18 4.91
C PRO A 197 -9.22 3.57 4.59
N ARG A 198 -8.84 3.54 3.30
CA ARG A 198 -7.46 3.79 2.88
C ARG A 198 -6.85 5.10 3.40
N TRP A 199 -7.64 6.16 3.49
CA TRP A 199 -7.18 7.47 3.99
C TRP A 199 -6.78 7.47 5.47
N ALA A 200 -7.18 6.46 6.23
CA ALA A 200 -6.85 6.32 7.65
C ALA A 200 -5.65 5.40 7.91
N ALA A 201 -5.05 4.80 6.88
CA ALA A 201 -3.85 4.00 7.01
C ALA A 201 -2.61 4.88 7.26
N ALA A 202 -1.70 4.41 8.11
CA ALA A 202 -0.55 5.18 8.55
C ALA A 202 0.65 5.16 7.57
N ASN A 203 0.62 4.33 6.51
CA ASN A 203 1.67 4.35 5.49
C ASN A 203 1.17 4.22 4.06
N LYS A 204 2.02 4.69 3.13
CA LYS A 204 1.83 4.63 1.66
C LYS A 204 1.67 3.22 1.09
N HIS A 205 1.98 2.17 1.86
CA HIS A 205 1.82 0.78 1.44
C HIS A 205 0.44 0.21 1.81
N GLY A 206 -0.47 1.05 2.31
CA GLY A 206 -1.82 0.63 2.68
C GLY A 206 -1.88 -0.19 3.96
N THR A 207 -0.84 -0.08 4.79
CA THR A 207 -0.76 -0.70 6.12
C THR A 207 -0.54 0.38 7.18
N GLY A 208 -0.63 0.05 8.45
CA GLY A 208 -0.38 1.01 9.53
C GLY A 208 -0.55 0.38 10.90
N PHE A 209 -0.18 1.05 11.97
CA PHE A 209 -0.40 0.52 13.30
C PHE A 209 -0.99 1.56 14.24
N SER A 210 -1.53 1.10 15.36
CA SER A 210 -2.05 1.95 16.40
C SER A 210 -1.58 1.43 17.75
N ILE A 211 -0.92 2.31 18.51
CA ILE A 211 -0.54 2.00 19.89
C ILE A 211 -1.81 2.09 20.74
N LEU A 212 -2.24 0.95 21.28
CA LEU A 212 -3.42 0.86 22.13
C LEU A 212 -3.03 1.31 23.55
N SER A 213 -3.44 2.51 23.95
CA SER A 213 -3.39 2.98 25.34
C SER A 213 -4.56 2.42 26.16
N LYS A 214 -4.42 2.37 27.49
CA LYS A 214 -5.56 2.07 28.38
C LYS A 214 -6.56 3.23 28.29
N GLU A 215 -7.80 2.87 27.94
CA GLU A 215 -9.01 3.69 27.97
C GLU A 215 -9.00 4.90 27.03
N ALA A 216 -9.61 4.73 25.86
CA ALA A 216 -10.12 5.83 25.06
C ALA A 216 -11.66 5.70 25.02
N ASP A 217 -12.33 6.82 25.24
CA ASP A 217 -13.74 7.01 25.59
C ASP A 217 -14.76 6.06 24.95
N MET A 218 -15.81 5.78 25.72
CA MET A 218 -16.99 4.96 25.39
C MET A 218 -17.75 5.41 24.12
N ALA A 219 -17.38 6.53 23.50
CA ALA A 219 -18.01 7.05 22.30
C ALA A 219 -17.19 6.71 21.05
N ILE A 220 -17.84 6.17 20.03
CA ILE A 220 -17.20 5.94 18.74
C ILE A 220 -16.87 7.32 18.12
N PRO A 221 -15.61 7.59 17.75
CA PRO A 221 -15.27 8.87 17.14
C PRO A 221 -16.12 9.12 15.88
N GLU A 222 -16.66 10.34 15.72
CA GLU A 222 -17.59 10.68 14.62
C GLU A 222 -17.05 10.30 13.24
N LYS A 223 -15.74 10.48 13.02
CA LYS A 223 -15.07 10.12 11.76
C LYS A 223 -15.13 8.63 11.42
N LYS A 224 -15.27 7.75 12.42
CA LYS A 224 -15.33 6.29 12.24
C LYS A 224 -16.74 5.78 11.98
N ARG A 225 -17.74 6.50 12.46
CA ARG A 225 -19.15 6.09 12.41
C ARG A 225 -19.63 5.75 10.99
N PRO A 226 -19.40 6.57 9.95
CA PRO A 226 -19.90 6.26 8.60
C PRO A 226 -19.36 4.94 8.03
N PHE A 227 -18.09 4.62 8.29
CA PHE A 227 -17.49 3.35 7.88
C PHE A 227 -18.16 2.19 8.61
N LEU A 228 -18.26 2.27 9.93
CA LEU A 228 -18.86 1.20 10.73
C LEU A 228 -20.33 0.98 10.34
N GLU A 229 -21.11 2.04 10.18
CA GLU A 229 -22.51 1.92 9.75
C GLU A 229 -22.64 1.29 8.37
N GLY A 230 -21.71 1.61 7.44
CA GLY A 230 -21.68 1.00 6.11
C GLY A 230 -21.37 -0.50 6.12
N ILE A 231 -20.57 -0.97 7.08
CA ILE A 231 -20.13 -2.37 7.16
C ILE A 231 -21.07 -3.23 8.02
N MET A 232 -21.45 -2.77 9.22
CA MET A 232 -22.27 -3.55 10.18
C MET A 232 -23.73 -3.10 10.27
N GLY A 233 -24.08 -1.94 9.71
CA GLY A 233 -25.42 -1.34 9.85
C GLY A 233 -25.56 -0.44 11.07
N LYS A 234 -26.49 0.52 11.00
CA LYS A 234 -26.69 1.56 12.03
C LYS A 234 -27.03 1.01 13.40
N ASP A 235 -28.01 0.11 13.46
CA ASP A 235 -28.48 -0.49 14.72
C ASP A 235 -27.35 -1.21 15.47
N ALA A 236 -26.44 -1.86 14.73
CA ALA A 236 -25.27 -2.53 15.30
C ALA A 236 -24.27 -1.52 15.88
N VAL A 237 -24.02 -0.40 15.18
CA VAL A 237 -23.13 0.68 15.67
C VAL A 237 -23.71 1.34 16.91
N GLU A 238 -25.00 1.66 16.93
CA GLU A 238 -25.67 2.21 18.11
C GLU A 238 -25.61 1.27 19.32
N GLY A 239 -25.61 -0.04 19.08
CA GLY A 239 -25.47 -1.06 20.11
C GLY A 239 -24.09 -1.09 20.79
N LEU A 240 -23.05 -0.54 20.16
CA LEU A 240 -21.69 -0.49 20.72
C LEU A 240 -21.49 0.60 21.79
N GLU A 241 -22.37 1.60 21.82
CA GLU A 241 -22.28 2.77 22.70
C GLU A 241 -23.18 2.66 23.94
N ARG A 242 -23.87 1.52 24.10
CA ARG A 242 -24.76 1.21 25.23
C ARG A 242 -24.04 0.34 26.27
#